data_AF-A0A7Y3X4V3-F1
#
_entry.id   AF-A0A7Y3X4V3-F1
#
_cell.length_a   1.000
_cell.length_b   1.000
_cell.length_c   1.000
_cell.angle_alpha   90.00
_cell.angle_beta   90.00
_cell.angle_gamma   90.00
#
_symmetry.space_group_name_H-M   'P 1'
#
loop_
_entity.id
_entity.type
_entity.pdbx_description
1 polymer ?
#
loop_
_entity_poly.entity_id
_entity_poly.type
_entity_poly.pdbx_seq_one_letter_code
_entity_poly.pdbx_strand_id
1 'polypeptide(L)'
;MMKLIPLERHTTQTLLGIRFWDRVTNRVVADGLQVKAQRLSDDRAQRLGNPILGQMTPSGAITFFGLSTGEIPAAGSTQQFWESVPSNQLVAIDLVDRLERFLPMSFVARLPFRGVFRGQGDWLGTSLFRPELGNNAAIGVQLWSAPTRPVLPGQAVVRAQLVIGAGDTPIPAAYALVRVQPLSALPASGFDYYGMTDRRGMLLLPMPYPAIPDPATPETPYSSLDRQMFPLRVTIQYDTSPIVWPNSSVPDLERLLNQAQAQIAINHTSDPNAPLQFQPNLSVNLQFGRPLILRTALSATQVESVLRIQPR
;
A
#
# COMPACT_ATOMS: atom_id res chain seq x y z
N MET A 1 3.27 -45.58 8.80
CA MET A 1 3.33 -44.36 7.96
C MET A 1 4.62 -44.44 7.15
N MET A 2 4.52 -44.62 5.83
CA MET A 2 5.69 -44.87 4.96
C MET A 2 6.40 -43.54 4.65
N LYS A 3 7.68 -43.43 5.00
CA LYS A 3 8.50 -42.22 4.80
C LYS A 3 9.04 -42.22 3.37
N LEU A 4 8.45 -41.41 2.50
CA LEU A 4 8.98 -41.19 1.15
C LEU A 4 10.30 -40.41 1.26
N ILE A 5 11.38 -40.99 0.74
CA ILE A 5 12.69 -40.34 0.63
C ILE A 5 12.82 -39.86 -0.82
N PRO A 6 13.04 -38.56 -1.07
CA PRO A 6 13.24 -38.07 -2.44
C PRO A 6 14.48 -38.71 -3.04
N LEU A 7 14.34 -39.29 -4.24
CA LEU A 7 15.43 -39.96 -4.96
C LEU A 7 16.50 -38.96 -5.44
N GLU A 8 16.09 -37.72 -5.73
CA GLU A 8 16.96 -36.67 -6.26
C GLU A 8 16.49 -35.29 -5.75
N ARG A 9 17.44 -34.40 -5.45
CA ARG A 9 17.16 -33.01 -5.04
C ARG A 9 17.95 -32.06 -5.91
N HIS A 10 17.25 -31.33 -6.76
CA HIS A 10 17.82 -30.22 -7.53
C HIS A 10 17.66 -28.91 -6.77
N THR A 11 18.72 -28.11 -6.75
CA THR A 11 18.67 -26.73 -6.24
C THR A 11 18.77 -25.79 -7.43
N THR A 12 17.80 -24.89 -7.57
CA THR A 12 17.76 -23.91 -8.66
C THR A 12 17.93 -22.52 -8.06
N GLN A 13 18.81 -21.71 -8.65
CA GLN A 13 18.94 -20.30 -8.30
C GLN A 13 17.93 -19.48 -9.12
N THR A 14 17.16 -18.63 -8.45
CA THR A 14 16.17 -17.77 -9.10
C THR A 14 16.69 -16.35 -9.21
N LEU A 15 16.34 -15.67 -10.31
CA LEU A 15 16.80 -14.30 -10.56
C LEU A 15 16.05 -13.24 -9.75
N LEU A 16 14.94 -13.62 -9.11
CA LEU A 16 14.11 -12.74 -8.30
C LEU A 16 13.39 -13.52 -7.21
N GLY A 17 13.58 -13.08 -5.97
CA GLY A 17 12.73 -13.41 -4.83
C GLY A 17 12.11 -12.14 -4.27
N ILE A 18 10.82 -12.15 -3.98
CA ILE A 18 10.08 -11.00 -3.43
C ILE A 18 9.47 -11.42 -2.10
N ARG A 19 9.52 -10.55 -1.09
CA ARG A 19 8.68 -10.70 0.11
C ARG A 19 7.60 -9.63 0.10
N PHE A 20 6.46 -9.96 0.66
CA PHE A 20 5.37 -9.01 0.90
C PHE A 20 5.18 -8.84 2.39
N TRP A 21 4.92 -7.60 2.81
CA TRP A 21 4.89 -7.21 4.20
C TRP A 21 3.58 -6.51 4.52
N ASP A 22 2.94 -6.97 5.58
CA ASP A 22 1.79 -6.32 6.17
C ASP A 22 2.26 -5.40 7.30
N ARG A 23 2.21 -4.08 7.03
CA ARG A 23 2.59 -3.04 8.00
C ARG A 23 1.75 -3.10 9.28
N VAL A 24 0.49 -3.53 9.20
CA VAL A 24 -0.45 -3.49 10.34
C VAL A 24 -0.12 -4.57 11.38
N THR A 25 0.30 -5.76 10.93
CA THR A 25 0.75 -6.85 11.83
C THR A 25 2.26 -6.89 12.01
N ASN A 26 2.99 -6.10 11.22
CA ASN A 26 4.44 -6.14 11.09
C ASN A 26 4.98 -7.55 10.74
N ARG A 27 4.33 -8.25 9.81
CA ARG A 27 4.68 -9.63 9.43
C ARG A 27 4.80 -9.80 7.92
N VAL A 28 5.62 -10.78 7.51
CA VAL A 28 5.62 -11.26 6.12
C VAL A 28 4.31 -11.97 5.85
N VAL A 29 3.68 -11.67 4.72
CA VAL A 29 2.45 -12.35 4.27
C VAL A 29 2.84 -13.53 3.38
N ALA A 30 2.50 -14.73 3.84
CA ALA A 30 2.91 -16.01 3.25
C ALA A 30 1.71 -16.86 2.79
N ASP A 31 0.53 -16.28 2.68
CA ASP A 31 -0.69 -16.99 2.32
C ASP A 31 -1.64 -16.08 1.54
N GLY A 32 -2.58 -16.66 0.78
CA GLY A 32 -3.61 -15.93 0.03
C GLY A 32 -3.14 -15.17 -1.21
N LEU A 33 -1.85 -14.81 -1.28
CA LEU A 33 -1.27 -14.04 -2.37
C LEU A 33 -1.10 -14.90 -3.64
N GLN A 34 -1.66 -14.41 -4.75
CA GLN A 34 -1.34 -14.84 -6.09
C GLN A 34 -0.46 -13.78 -6.75
N VAL A 35 0.78 -14.15 -7.05
CA VAL A 35 1.76 -13.22 -7.65
C VAL A 35 2.19 -13.76 -8.99
N LYS A 36 2.05 -12.94 -10.03
CA LYS A 36 2.50 -13.26 -11.38
C LYS A 36 3.66 -12.33 -11.75
N ALA A 37 4.63 -12.86 -12.46
CA ALA A 37 5.72 -12.09 -13.02
C ALA A 37 5.72 -12.25 -14.55
N GLN A 38 5.95 -11.17 -15.27
CA GLN A 38 6.03 -11.18 -16.72
C GLN A 38 7.07 -10.19 -17.18
N ARG A 39 7.90 -10.60 -18.15
CA ARG A 39 8.92 -9.70 -18.71
C ARG A 39 8.26 -8.50 -19.38
N LEU A 40 8.95 -7.37 -19.33
CA LEU A 40 8.61 -6.17 -20.07
C LEU A 40 9.62 -5.93 -21.18
N SER A 41 9.18 -5.24 -22.24
CA SER A 41 10.08 -4.58 -23.18
C SER A 41 10.88 -3.48 -22.49
N ASP A 42 12.01 -3.08 -23.08
CA ASP A 42 12.91 -2.09 -22.47
C ASP A 42 12.24 -0.71 -22.29
N ASP A 43 11.33 -0.35 -23.19
CA ASP A 43 10.50 0.87 -23.13
C ASP A 43 9.28 0.74 -22.20
N ARG A 44 9.09 -0.43 -21.55
CA ARG A 44 7.94 -0.79 -20.71
C ARG A 44 6.58 -0.73 -21.42
N ALA A 45 6.55 -0.63 -22.76
CA ALA A 45 5.31 -0.51 -23.51
C ALA A 45 4.58 -1.86 -23.68
N GLN A 46 5.31 -2.98 -23.61
CA GLN A 46 4.78 -4.30 -23.89
C GLN A 46 5.19 -5.33 -22.85
N ARG A 47 4.27 -6.25 -22.54
CA ARG A 47 4.54 -7.46 -21.77
C ARG A 47 4.95 -8.58 -22.72
N LEU A 48 6.04 -9.26 -22.40
CA LEU A 48 6.68 -10.26 -23.24
C LEU A 48 6.49 -11.67 -22.65
N GLY A 49 6.12 -12.62 -23.51
CA GLY A 49 5.92 -14.03 -23.14
C GLY A 49 4.68 -14.25 -22.26
N ASN A 50 4.59 -15.42 -21.64
CA ASN A 50 3.49 -15.79 -20.76
C ASN A 50 3.77 -15.34 -19.30
N PRO A 51 2.74 -14.94 -18.53
CA PRO A 51 2.90 -14.65 -17.13
C PRO A 51 3.27 -15.91 -16.34
N ILE A 52 4.26 -15.79 -15.47
CA ILE A 52 4.79 -16.87 -14.64
C ILE A 52 4.21 -16.74 -13.24
N LEU A 53 3.63 -17.81 -12.73
CA LEU A 53 3.12 -17.84 -11.36
C LEU A 53 4.29 -17.99 -10.38
N GLY A 54 4.35 -17.09 -9.40
CA GLY A 54 5.32 -17.15 -8.32
C GLY A 54 5.07 -18.34 -7.40
N GLN A 55 6.15 -18.94 -6.92
CA GLN A 55 6.13 -20.05 -5.97
C GLN A 55 6.68 -19.58 -4.63
N MET A 56 6.01 -19.96 -3.55
CA MET A 56 6.44 -19.57 -2.23
C MET A 56 7.49 -20.52 -1.68
N THR A 57 8.56 -19.95 -1.13
CA THR A 57 9.61 -20.69 -0.42
C THR A 57 9.29 -20.83 1.07
N PRO A 58 9.90 -21.78 1.79
CA PRO A 58 9.76 -21.89 3.24
C PRO A 58 10.18 -20.63 4.02
N SER A 59 10.99 -19.76 3.40
CA SER A 59 11.42 -18.49 3.98
C SER A 59 10.40 -17.34 3.82
N GLY A 60 9.24 -17.61 3.23
CA GLY A 60 8.19 -16.62 2.94
C GLY A 60 8.49 -15.72 1.74
N ALA A 61 9.60 -15.94 1.02
CA ALA A 61 9.84 -15.27 -0.26
C ALA A 61 9.10 -15.99 -1.40
N ILE A 62 8.56 -15.22 -2.34
CA ILE A 62 7.96 -15.68 -3.58
C ILE A 62 9.01 -15.57 -4.68
N THR A 63 9.33 -16.71 -5.28
CA THR A 63 10.33 -16.83 -6.35
C THR A 63 9.67 -17.20 -7.67
N PHE A 64 10.32 -16.86 -8.77
CA PHE A 64 9.80 -17.10 -10.11
C PHE A 64 10.80 -17.93 -10.89
N PHE A 65 10.28 -18.90 -11.65
CA PHE A 65 11.07 -19.79 -12.50
C PHE A 65 10.65 -19.65 -13.96
N GLY A 66 11.60 -19.44 -14.85
CA GLY A 66 11.42 -19.23 -16.29
C GLY A 66 11.37 -17.76 -16.72
N LEU A 67 11.75 -16.80 -15.86
CA LEU A 67 11.72 -15.38 -16.23
C LEU A 67 12.80 -15.00 -17.23
N SER A 68 13.86 -15.79 -17.32
CA SER A 68 14.93 -15.63 -18.29
C SER A 68 15.45 -16.99 -18.71
N THR A 69 16.04 -17.07 -19.90
CA THR A 69 16.72 -18.27 -20.39
C THR A 69 17.99 -18.61 -19.59
N GLY A 70 18.45 -17.70 -18.72
CA GLY A 70 19.62 -17.86 -17.87
C GLY A 70 19.38 -18.55 -16.52
N GLU A 71 18.20 -19.12 -16.26
CA GLU A 71 17.97 -19.90 -15.05
C GLU A 71 18.51 -21.32 -15.22
N ILE A 72 19.59 -21.65 -14.51
CA ILE A 72 20.34 -22.90 -14.64
C ILE A 72 20.32 -23.62 -13.28
N PRO A 73 20.26 -24.97 -13.22
CA PRO A 73 20.50 -25.72 -12.00
C PRO A 73 21.81 -25.28 -11.33
N ALA A 74 21.84 -25.20 -10.00
CA ALA A 74 22.97 -24.71 -9.21
C ALA A 74 24.15 -25.70 -9.18
N ALA A 75 24.67 -26.10 -10.34
CA ALA A 75 25.79 -27.02 -10.49
C ALA A 75 27.16 -26.29 -10.51
N GLY A 76 27.17 -24.95 -10.62
CA GLY A 76 28.38 -24.12 -10.64
C GLY A 76 28.54 -23.22 -9.41
N SER A 77 29.62 -22.44 -9.37
CA SER A 77 29.80 -21.43 -8.32
C SER A 77 28.71 -20.35 -8.41
N THR A 78 28.19 -19.91 -7.26
CA THR A 78 27.12 -18.90 -7.21
C THR A 78 27.53 -17.60 -7.92
N GLN A 79 28.82 -17.25 -7.87
CA GLN A 79 29.34 -16.06 -8.53
C GLN A 79 29.24 -16.13 -10.06
N GLN A 80 29.66 -17.26 -10.65
CA GLN A 80 29.62 -17.46 -12.09
C GLN A 80 28.19 -17.41 -12.64
N PHE A 81 27.21 -17.92 -11.89
CA PHE A 81 25.80 -17.79 -12.25
C PHE A 81 25.42 -16.31 -12.43
N TRP A 82 25.66 -15.48 -11.42
CA TRP A 82 25.26 -14.07 -11.47
C TRP A 82 26.03 -13.22 -12.48
N GLU A 83 27.22 -13.64 -12.92
CA GLU A 83 28.00 -12.95 -13.97
C GLU A 83 27.49 -13.29 -15.37
N SER A 84 26.84 -14.45 -15.54
CA SER A 84 26.36 -14.93 -16.85
C SER A 84 24.95 -14.49 -17.24
N VAL A 85 24.16 -14.00 -16.27
CA VAL A 85 22.75 -13.66 -16.48
C VAL A 85 22.61 -12.27 -17.13
N PRO A 86 21.76 -12.11 -18.16
CA PRO A 86 21.47 -10.80 -18.75
C PRO A 86 21.00 -9.79 -17.69
N SER A 87 21.68 -8.66 -17.62
CA SER A 87 21.35 -7.59 -16.67
C SER A 87 20.24 -6.67 -17.19
N ASN A 88 19.62 -5.92 -16.27
CA ASN A 88 18.65 -4.86 -16.55
C ASN A 88 17.32 -5.31 -17.20
N GLN A 89 16.97 -6.59 -17.17
CA GLN A 89 15.65 -7.03 -17.65
C GLN A 89 14.56 -6.51 -16.72
N LEU A 90 13.54 -5.87 -17.28
CA LEU A 90 12.39 -5.39 -16.54
C LEU A 90 11.31 -6.46 -16.46
N VAL A 91 10.70 -6.59 -15.29
CA VAL A 91 9.64 -7.56 -15.03
C VAL A 91 8.51 -6.87 -14.31
N ALA A 92 7.31 -6.94 -14.88
CA ALA A 92 6.09 -6.55 -14.20
C ALA A 92 5.69 -7.64 -13.21
N ILE A 93 5.36 -7.24 -11.99
CA ILE A 93 4.87 -8.09 -10.92
C ILE A 93 3.43 -7.71 -10.65
N ASP A 94 2.49 -8.62 -10.89
CA ASP A 94 1.08 -8.42 -10.58
C ASP A 94 0.73 -9.22 -9.32
N LEU A 95 0.10 -8.55 -8.35
CA LEU A 95 -0.29 -9.12 -7.06
C LEU A 95 -1.81 -9.04 -6.91
N VAL A 96 -2.41 -10.18 -6.55
CA VAL A 96 -3.81 -10.28 -6.12
C VAL A 96 -3.87 -11.10 -4.83
N ASP A 97 -4.55 -10.62 -3.80
CA ASP A 97 -4.85 -11.42 -2.60
C ASP A 97 -6.21 -12.10 -2.76
N ARG A 98 -6.22 -13.44 -2.82
CA ARG A 98 -7.45 -14.24 -2.98
C ARG A 98 -8.33 -14.22 -1.73
N LEU A 99 -7.77 -13.80 -0.59
CA LEU A 99 -8.51 -13.62 0.66
C LEU A 99 -9.07 -12.19 0.82
N GLU A 100 -8.86 -11.33 -0.18
CA GLU A 100 -9.36 -9.95 -0.20
C GLU A 100 -9.00 -9.13 1.06
N ARG A 101 -7.84 -9.40 1.66
CA ARG A 101 -7.32 -8.64 2.82
C ARG A 101 -6.50 -7.44 2.36
N PHE A 102 -5.91 -7.52 1.17
CA PHE A 102 -5.05 -6.49 0.60
C PHE A 102 -5.52 -6.08 -0.80
N LEU A 103 -5.26 -4.82 -1.16
CA LEU A 103 -5.58 -4.29 -2.48
C LEU A 103 -4.70 -4.94 -3.56
N PRO A 104 -5.27 -5.21 -4.75
CA PRO A 104 -4.48 -5.65 -5.90
C PRO A 104 -3.57 -4.53 -6.38
N MET A 105 -2.36 -4.86 -6.81
CA MET A 105 -1.40 -3.88 -7.30
C MET A 105 -0.39 -4.53 -8.26
N SER A 106 0.30 -3.71 -9.03
CA SER A 106 1.42 -4.10 -9.87
C SER A 106 2.59 -3.14 -9.71
N PHE A 107 3.80 -3.63 -9.92
CA PHE A 107 4.99 -2.80 -9.95
C PHE A 107 6.08 -3.45 -10.82
N VAL A 108 7.13 -2.70 -11.12
CA VAL A 108 8.26 -3.20 -11.92
C VAL A 108 9.43 -3.57 -11.01
N ALA A 109 9.99 -4.75 -11.23
CA ALA A 109 11.26 -5.19 -10.68
C ALA A 109 12.31 -5.32 -11.79
N ARG A 110 13.58 -5.30 -11.42
CA ARG A 110 14.71 -5.50 -12.33
C ARG A 110 15.41 -6.82 -12.03
N LEU A 111 15.77 -7.56 -13.08
CA LEU A 111 16.58 -8.77 -13.00
C LEU A 111 18.02 -8.51 -13.48
N PRO A 112 18.99 -9.29 -12.98
CA PRO A 112 18.89 -10.11 -11.77
C PRO A 112 18.77 -9.23 -10.52
N PHE A 113 18.01 -9.68 -9.51
CA PHE A 113 18.02 -9.08 -8.17
C PHE A 113 18.65 -10.05 -7.18
N ARG A 114 19.82 -9.69 -6.62
CA ARG A 114 20.50 -10.51 -5.61
C ARG A 114 19.81 -10.35 -4.25
N GLY A 115 19.33 -11.45 -3.69
CA GLY A 115 18.65 -11.49 -2.41
C GLY A 115 17.13 -11.33 -2.55
N VAL A 116 16.49 -10.77 -1.52
CA VAL A 116 15.05 -10.55 -1.50
C VAL A 116 14.75 -9.12 -1.91
N PHE A 117 14.00 -8.93 -2.99
CA PHE A 117 13.49 -7.64 -3.38
C PHE A 117 12.47 -7.16 -2.35
N ARG A 118 12.77 -6.00 -1.79
CA ARG A 118 11.96 -5.31 -0.79
C ARG A 118 11.61 -3.95 -1.36
N GLY A 119 11.09 -3.87 -2.58
CA GLY A 119 10.52 -2.65 -3.22
C GLY A 119 11.39 -1.38 -3.23
N GLN A 120 12.71 -1.53 -3.10
CA GLN A 120 13.70 -0.47 -3.11
C GLN A 120 14.75 -0.81 -4.17
N GLY A 121 15.30 0.23 -4.78
CA GLY A 121 16.36 0.13 -5.79
C GLY A 121 16.52 1.46 -6.51
N ASP A 122 17.75 1.80 -6.89
CA ASP A 122 18.09 3.09 -7.49
C ASP A 122 17.40 3.33 -8.84
N TRP A 123 16.83 2.28 -9.45
CA TRP A 123 16.08 2.35 -10.70
C TRP A 123 14.59 2.67 -10.54
N LEU A 124 14.07 2.65 -9.31
CA LEU A 124 12.70 3.03 -9.04
C LEU A 124 12.63 4.55 -9.00
N GLY A 125 11.73 5.15 -9.77
CA GLY A 125 11.50 6.60 -9.70
C GLY A 125 10.91 7.00 -8.35
N THR A 126 10.30 6.04 -7.64
CA THR A 126 9.82 6.21 -6.28
C THR A 126 9.90 4.91 -5.50
N SER A 127 10.37 5.00 -4.27
CA SER A 127 10.34 3.89 -3.32
C SER A 127 8.91 3.35 -3.22
N LEU A 128 8.74 2.04 -3.37
CA LEU A 128 7.44 1.37 -3.17
C LEU A 128 7.04 1.33 -1.68
N PHE A 129 7.87 1.91 -0.82
CA PHE A 129 7.62 2.21 0.58
C PHE A 129 7.40 3.69 0.75
N ARG A 130 6.37 4.02 1.53
CA ARG A 130 6.31 5.29 2.24
C ARG A 130 6.96 5.10 3.61
N PRO A 131 7.84 6.01 4.04
CA PRO A 131 8.86 5.74 5.06
C PRO A 131 8.25 5.37 6.43
N GLU A 132 9.00 4.64 7.27
CA GLU A 132 9.34 5.08 8.64
C GLU A 132 10.26 4.18 9.48
N LEU A 133 11.06 4.88 10.30
CA LEU A 133 12.04 4.49 11.31
C LEU A 133 13.09 3.42 10.92
N GLY A 134 14.31 3.91 10.73
CA GLY A 134 15.52 3.11 10.74
C GLY A 134 15.84 2.49 9.38
N ASN A 135 17.11 2.52 9.02
CA ASN A 135 17.66 2.06 7.73
C ASN A 135 17.43 0.55 7.42
N ASN A 136 16.60 -0.18 8.17
CA ASN A 136 16.44 -1.64 8.07
C ASN A 136 15.02 -2.20 8.37
N ALA A 137 13.97 -1.37 8.49
CA ALA A 137 12.65 -1.85 8.94
C ALA A 137 11.81 -2.58 7.86
N ALA A 138 12.02 -2.28 6.58
CA ALA A 138 11.27 -2.94 5.51
C ALA A 138 11.77 -4.38 5.32
N ILE A 139 10.88 -5.36 5.53
CA ILE A 139 11.17 -6.80 5.35
C ILE A 139 10.63 -7.37 4.02
N GLY A 140 9.92 -6.56 3.23
CA GLY A 140 9.31 -6.92 1.95
C GLY A 140 8.45 -5.77 1.40
N VAL A 141 7.97 -5.84 0.16
CA VAL A 141 7.05 -4.87 -0.48
C VAL A 141 5.80 -4.68 0.38
N GLN A 142 5.48 -3.43 0.71
CA GLN A 142 4.32 -3.12 1.55
C GLN A 142 3.00 -3.47 0.85
N LEU A 143 2.11 -4.13 1.60
CA LEU A 143 0.73 -4.37 1.18
C LEU A 143 -0.21 -3.27 1.70
N TRP A 144 -1.23 -2.96 0.91
CA TRP A 144 -2.24 -1.95 1.23
C TRP A 144 -3.52 -2.63 1.69
N SER A 145 -4.05 -2.25 2.85
CA SER A 145 -5.24 -2.90 3.43
C SER A 145 -6.47 -2.69 2.56
N ALA A 146 -7.21 -3.77 2.26
CA ALA A 146 -8.51 -3.68 1.63
C ALA A 146 -9.60 -3.29 2.65
N PRO A 147 -10.70 -2.64 2.23
CA PRO A 147 -11.81 -2.26 3.13
C PRO A 147 -12.49 -3.42 3.86
N THR A 148 -12.43 -4.61 3.27
CA THR A 148 -12.94 -5.90 3.76
C THR A 148 -12.06 -6.55 4.83
N ARG A 149 -10.83 -6.07 5.01
CA ARG A 149 -9.88 -6.64 5.95
C ARG A 149 -10.38 -6.50 7.40
N PRO A 150 -10.31 -7.56 8.22
CA PRO A 150 -10.59 -7.46 9.65
C PRO A 150 -9.66 -6.48 10.35
N VAL A 151 -10.21 -5.68 11.26
CA VAL A 151 -9.45 -4.76 12.11
C VAL A 151 -9.00 -5.49 13.37
N LEU A 152 -7.73 -5.34 13.74
CA LEU A 152 -7.21 -5.91 14.98
C LEU A 152 -7.65 -5.09 16.20
N PRO A 153 -7.95 -5.74 17.34
CA PRO A 153 -8.21 -5.02 18.59
C PRO A 153 -7.04 -4.10 18.97
N GLY A 154 -7.37 -2.96 19.59
CA GLY A 154 -6.37 -1.99 20.06
C GLY A 154 -5.79 -1.06 19.00
N GLN A 155 -6.25 -1.13 17.74
CA GLN A 155 -5.84 -0.22 16.68
C GLN A 155 -6.83 0.92 16.49
N ALA A 156 -6.30 2.09 16.14
CA ALA A 156 -7.07 3.16 15.55
C ALA A 156 -7.43 2.81 14.11
N VAL A 157 -8.59 3.29 13.65
CA VAL A 157 -9.07 3.04 12.30
C VAL A 157 -9.57 4.32 11.68
N VAL A 158 -9.06 4.62 10.48
CA VAL A 158 -9.64 5.63 9.60
C VAL A 158 -10.38 4.93 8.46
N ARG A 159 -11.65 5.29 8.26
CA ARG A 159 -12.51 4.82 7.17
C ARG A 159 -13.00 6.00 6.35
N ALA A 160 -13.23 5.78 5.08
CA ALA A 160 -13.82 6.78 4.21
C ALA A 160 -14.40 6.12 2.95
N GLN A 161 -15.31 6.82 2.27
CA GLN A 161 -15.65 6.58 0.87
C GLN A 161 -15.35 7.87 0.11
N LEU A 162 -14.30 7.88 -0.71
CA LEU A 162 -13.85 9.04 -1.46
C LEU A 162 -14.53 9.08 -2.82
N VAL A 163 -15.02 10.26 -3.18
CA VAL A 163 -15.70 10.51 -4.45
C VAL A 163 -15.24 11.83 -5.06
N ILE A 164 -15.36 11.95 -6.38
CA ILE A 164 -14.86 13.09 -7.15
C ILE A 164 -16.00 14.05 -7.47
N GLY A 165 -15.75 15.34 -7.25
CA GLY A 165 -16.63 16.44 -7.68
C GLY A 165 -17.89 16.63 -6.84
N ALA A 166 -18.73 17.58 -7.26
CA ALA A 166 -19.96 18.00 -6.59
C ALA A 166 -21.23 17.28 -7.09
N GLY A 167 -21.14 16.52 -8.18
CA GLY A 167 -22.32 15.96 -8.82
C GLY A 167 -23.13 15.00 -7.93
N ASP A 168 -24.42 14.88 -8.26
CA ASP A 168 -25.37 13.96 -7.61
C ASP A 168 -25.03 12.49 -7.86
N THR A 169 -24.28 12.21 -8.94
CA THR A 169 -23.73 10.88 -9.23
C THR A 169 -22.24 10.87 -8.88
N PRO A 170 -21.88 10.51 -7.62
CA PRO A 170 -20.50 10.55 -7.18
C PRO A 170 -19.66 9.51 -7.93
N ILE A 171 -18.59 9.96 -8.58
CA ILE A 171 -17.61 9.07 -9.20
C ILE A 171 -16.62 8.64 -8.12
N PRO A 172 -16.43 7.33 -7.86
CA PRO A 172 -15.47 6.89 -6.86
C PRO A 172 -14.04 7.33 -7.17
N ALA A 173 -13.32 7.87 -6.18
CA ALA A 173 -11.90 8.13 -6.29
C ALA A 173 -11.12 6.83 -6.07
N ALA A 174 -11.08 6.00 -7.10
CA ALA A 174 -10.44 4.68 -7.05
C ALA A 174 -8.93 4.79 -6.86
N TYR A 175 -8.39 4.05 -5.89
CA TYR A 175 -6.95 4.04 -5.59
C TYR A 175 -6.33 5.41 -5.29
N ALA A 176 -7.08 6.30 -4.65
CA ALA A 176 -6.55 7.52 -4.05
C ALA A 176 -5.65 7.17 -2.86
N LEU A 177 -4.47 7.80 -2.77
CA LEU A 177 -3.59 7.68 -1.64
C LEU A 177 -4.00 8.66 -0.53
N VAL A 178 -4.25 8.13 0.67
CA VAL A 178 -4.60 8.92 1.85
C VAL A 178 -3.46 8.89 2.84
N ARG A 179 -2.96 10.07 3.21
CA ARG A 179 -1.95 10.25 4.25
C ARG A 179 -2.59 10.87 5.49
N VAL A 180 -2.30 10.29 6.64
CA VAL A 180 -2.78 10.72 7.96
C VAL A 180 -1.58 11.01 8.85
N GLN A 181 -1.49 12.23 9.35
CA GLN A 181 -0.40 12.74 10.18
C GLN A 181 -0.94 13.12 11.57
N PRO A 182 -0.49 12.49 12.67
CA PRO A 182 -0.79 12.95 14.02
C PRO A 182 -0.13 14.31 14.30
N LEU A 183 -0.90 15.25 14.84
CA LEU A 183 -0.41 16.60 15.17
C LEU A 183 0.20 16.70 16.58
N SER A 184 -0.08 15.71 17.44
CA SER A 184 0.32 15.72 18.87
C SER A 184 1.60 14.92 19.16
N ALA A 185 2.33 14.46 18.15
CA ALA A 185 3.53 13.69 18.36
C ALA A 185 4.68 14.61 18.80
N LEU A 186 5.26 14.33 19.98
CA LEU A 186 6.63 14.74 20.28
C LEU A 186 7.51 14.41 19.05
N PRO A 187 8.43 15.29 18.63
CA PRO A 187 9.16 15.19 17.35
C PRO A 187 9.91 13.87 17.13
N ALA A 188 10.09 13.04 18.16
CA ALA A 188 10.66 11.71 18.07
C ALA A 188 9.72 10.62 17.48
N SER A 189 8.41 10.89 17.31
CA SER A 189 7.42 9.89 16.83
C SER A 189 6.54 10.37 15.67
N GLY A 190 6.90 11.49 15.03
CA GLY A 190 6.13 12.17 13.99
C GLY A 190 6.01 11.36 12.69
N PHE A 191 4.98 10.52 12.63
CA PHE A 191 4.81 9.51 11.60
C PHE A 191 3.56 9.69 10.75
N ASP A 192 3.73 9.54 9.45
CA ASP A 192 2.69 9.51 8.45
C ASP A 192 2.20 8.08 8.21
N TYR A 193 0.89 7.91 8.40
CA TYR A 193 0.20 6.67 8.04
C TYR A 193 -0.39 6.83 6.65
N TYR A 194 -0.17 5.83 5.80
CA TYR A 194 -0.66 5.83 4.44
C TYR A 194 -1.65 4.69 4.25
N GLY A 195 -2.79 5.01 3.64
CA GLY A 195 -3.78 4.06 3.16
C GLY A 195 -4.13 4.37 1.71
N MET A 196 -4.82 3.44 1.06
CA MET A 196 -5.24 3.59 -0.33
C MET A 196 -6.69 3.15 -0.46
N THR A 197 -7.48 3.82 -1.30
CA THR A 197 -8.84 3.38 -1.58
C THR A 197 -8.88 2.20 -2.54
N ASP A 198 -9.94 1.40 -2.48
CA ASP A 198 -10.20 0.36 -3.49
C ASP A 198 -10.81 0.96 -4.77
N ARG A 199 -11.20 0.09 -5.71
CA ARG A 199 -11.90 0.47 -6.96
C ARG A 199 -13.24 1.19 -6.74
N ARG A 200 -13.82 1.12 -5.54
CA ARG A 200 -15.07 1.77 -5.14
C ARG A 200 -14.82 3.05 -4.33
N GLY A 201 -13.57 3.51 -4.22
CA GLY A 201 -13.22 4.68 -3.43
C GLY A 201 -13.28 4.42 -1.92
N MET A 202 -13.40 3.17 -1.46
CA MET A 202 -13.49 2.86 -0.03
C MET A 202 -12.10 2.71 0.59
N LEU A 203 -11.91 3.30 1.76
CA LEU A 203 -10.66 3.27 2.53
C LEU A 203 -10.84 2.47 3.83
N LEU A 204 -9.84 1.66 4.15
CA LEU A 204 -9.53 1.22 5.50
C LEU A 204 -8.06 1.46 5.79
N LEU A 205 -7.78 2.28 6.81
CA LEU A 205 -6.43 2.55 7.29
C LEU A 205 -6.36 2.23 8.79
N PRO A 206 -5.91 1.00 9.13
CA PRO A 206 -5.54 0.67 10.50
C PRO A 206 -4.19 1.31 10.85
N MET A 207 -4.10 1.91 12.03
CA MET A 207 -2.89 2.52 12.54
C MET A 207 -2.82 2.37 14.07
N PRO A 208 -1.63 2.40 14.68
CA PRO A 208 -1.54 2.54 16.14
C PRO A 208 -2.20 3.86 16.58
N TYR A 209 -2.75 3.86 17.80
CA TYR A 209 -3.13 5.13 18.42
C TYR A 209 -1.89 6.00 18.62
N PRO A 210 -1.97 7.33 18.37
CA PRO A 210 -0.90 8.24 18.75
C PRO A 210 -0.61 8.14 20.25
N ALA A 211 0.63 8.45 20.64
CA ALA A 211 1.01 8.47 22.04
C ALA A 211 0.13 9.45 22.83
N ILE A 212 -0.30 9.03 24.01
CA ILE A 212 -1.02 9.89 24.95
C ILE A 212 0.04 10.80 25.59
N PRO A 213 -0.17 12.13 25.57
CA PRO A 213 0.76 13.04 26.22
C PRO A 213 0.81 12.76 27.72
N ASP A 214 2.00 12.89 28.31
CA ASP A 214 2.14 12.85 29.76
C ASP A 214 1.37 13.99 30.41
N PRO A 215 0.83 13.79 31.61
CA PRO A 215 0.13 14.83 32.34
C PRO A 215 1.09 16.00 32.61
N ALA A 216 0.54 17.22 32.66
CA ALA A 216 1.34 18.42 32.87
C ALA A 216 2.10 18.40 34.20
N THR A 217 1.58 17.71 35.20
CA THR A 217 2.23 17.46 36.50
C THR A 217 1.99 16.01 36.94
N PRO A 218 2.87 15.43 37.78
CA PRO A 218 2.68 14.09 38.33
C PRO A 218 1.37 13.92 39.13
N GLU A 219 0.83 15.01 39.66
CA GLU A 219 -0.41 15.05 40.45
C GLU A 219 -1.68 15.11 39.58
N THR A 220 -1.54 15.45 38.30
CA THR A 220 -2.68 15.52 37.38
C THR A 220 -3.00 14.09 36.90
N PRO A 221 -4.21 13.56 37.19
CA PRO A 221 -4.57 12.23 36.71
C PRO A 221 -4.68 12.23 35.18
N TYR A 222 -4.27 11.12 34.56
CA TYR A 222 -4.55 10.90 33.14
C TYR A 222 -6.07 10.95 32.89
N SER A 223 -6.48 11.62 31.82
CA SER A 223 -7.86 11.54 31.35
C SER A 223 -8.20 10.09 30.97
N SER A 224 -9.46 9.71 31.21
CA SER A 224 -9.95 8.38 30.84
C SER A 224 -9.73 8.12 29.35
N LEU A 225 -9.33 6.90 29.00
CA LEU A 225 -8.93 6.56 27.62
C LEU A 225 -10.03 6.90 26.62
N ASP A 226 -11.29 6.62 26.93
CA ASP A 226 -12.46 6.90 26.09
C ASP A 226 -12.70 8.39 25.79
N ARG A 227 -12.09 9.30 26.55
CA ARG A 227 -12.14 10.75 26.34
C ARG A 227 -10.91 11.30 25.63
N GLN A 228 -9.90 10.46 25.36
CA GLN A 228 -8.70 10.87 24.65
C GLN A 228 -9.03 11.18 23.18
N MET A 229 -8.63 12.37 22.76
CA MET A 229 -8.78 12.86 21.40
C MET A 229 -7.40 13.13 20.81
N PHE A 230 -7.17 12.64 19.60
CA PHE A 230 -5.91 12.79 18.90
C PHE A 230 -6.13 13.67 17.68
N PRO A 231 -5.57 14.89 17.62
CA PRO A 231 -5.66 15.73 16.44
C PRO A 231 -4.83 15.12 15.31
N LEU A 232 -5.47 14.93 14.16
CA LEU A 232 -4.90 14.39 12.94
C LEU A 232 -5.06 15.39 11.80
N ARG A 233 -4.08 15.40 10.90
CA ARG A 233 -4.15 16.05 9.59
C ARG A 233 -4.24 14.99 8.51
N VAL A 234 -5.21 15.13 7.62
CA VAL A 234 -5.44 14.23 6.48
C VAL A 234 -5.14 14.96 5.18
N THR A 235 -4.36 14.33 4.31
CA THR A 235 -4.10 14.78 2.94
C THR A 235 -4.44 13.67 1.95
N ILE A 236 -4.97 14.02 0.79
CA ILE A 236 -5.33 13.07 -0.26
C ILE A 236 -4.55 13.38 -1.52
N GLN A 237 -4.01 12.34 -2.14
CA GLN A 237 -3.40 12.39 -3.46
C GLN A 237 -4.25 11.55 -4.41
N TYR A 238 -4.53 12.11 -5.59
CA TYR A 238 -5.36 11.46 -6.59
C TYR A 238 -5.17 12.09 -7.97
N ASP A 239 -4.99 11.23 -8.97
CA ASP A 239 -4.95 11.59 -10.38
C ASP A 239 -6.08 10.88 -11.14
N THR A 240 -6.64 11.53 -12.16
CA THR A 240 -7.70 10.96 -13.02
C THR A 240 -7.17 10.03 -14.11
N SER A 241 -5.87 10.05 -14.36
CA SER A 241 -5.22 9.29 -15.42
C SER A 241 -5.31 7.77 -15.18
N PRO A 242 -5.41 6.95 -16.24
CA PRO A 242 -5.43 5.50 -16.10
C PRO A 242 -4.15 5.01 -15.41
N ILE A 243 -4.37 4.28 -14.32
CA ILE A 243 -3.30 3.81 -13.43
C ILE A 243 -2.90 2.37 -13.77
N VAL A 244 -3.33 1.82 -14.90
CA VAL A 244 -3.16 0.39 -15.21
C VAL A 244 -2.10 0.21 -16.29
N TRP A 245 -1.18 -0.74 -16.09
CA TRP A 245 -0.22 -1.13 -17.12
C TRP A 245 -0.93 -1.75 -18.34
N PRO A 246 -0.37 -1.67 -19.56
CA PRO A 246 -0.90 -2.40 -20.70
C PRO A 246 -1.09 -3.89 -20.38
N ASN A 247 -2.28 -4.42 -20.68
CA ASN A 247 -2.69 -5.80 -20.41
C ASN A 247 -2.63 -6.25 -18.93
N SER A 248 -2.57 -5.31 -17.98
CA SER A 248 -2.78 -5.58 -16.56
C SER A 248 -4.25 -5.35 -16.20
N SER A 249 -4.75 -6.10 -15.21
CA SER A 249 -6.05 -5.84 -14.58
C SER A 249 -5.92 -5.15 -13.22
N VAL A 250 -4.70 -4.84 -12.79
CA VAL A 250 -4.38 -4.29 -11.47
C VAL A 250 -3.62 -2.96 -11.61
N PRO A 251 -3.79 -2.02 -10.67
CA PRO A 251 -3.19 -0.69 -10.78
C PRO A 251 -1.67 -0.72 -10.57
N ASP A 252 -0.96 0.23 -11.16
CA ASP A 252 0.47 0.46 -11.08
C ASP A 252 0.81 1.24 -9.82
N LEU A 253 1.45 0.56 -8.87
CA LEU A 253 1.83 1.11 -7.57
C LEU A 253 2.77 2.31 -7.71
N GLU A 254 3.70 2.32 -8.68
CA GLU A 254 4.63 3.44 -8.84
C GLU A 254 3.88 4.73 -9.21
N ARG A 255 2.89 4.64 -10.10
CA ARG A 255 2.00 5.76 -10.43
C ARG A 255 1.09 6.15 -9.28
N LEU A 256 0.51 5.16 -8.58
CA LEU A 256 -0.35 5.41 -7.41
C LEU A 256 0.37 6.21 -6.33
N LEU A 257 1.64 5.89 -6.08
CA LEU A 257 2.41 6.61 -5.09
C LEU A 257 2.69 8.04 -5.54
N ASN A 258 2.84 8.30 -6.84
CA ASN A 258 3.20 9.62 -7.37
C ASN A 258 2.02 10.53 -7.73
N GLN A 259 0.83 10.21 -7.26
CA GLN A 259 -0.36 11.03 -7.52
C GLN A 259 -0.20 12.47 -7.01
N ALA A 260 -0.77 13.42 -7.74
CA ALA A 260 -0.80 14.82 -7.32
C ALA A 260 -1.74 15.01 -6.11
N GLN A 261 -1.47 16.03 -5.29
CA GLN A 261 -2.34 16.35 -4.15
C GLN A 261 -3.69 16.88 -4.64
N ALA A 262 -4.77 16.20 -4.23
CA ALA A 262 -6.13 16.64 -4.46
C ALA A 262 -6.57 17.67 -3.41
N GLN A 263 -7.62 18.43 -3.73
CA GLN A 263 -8.32 19.25 -2.75
C GLN A 263 -9.47 18.45 -2.10
N ILE A 264 -9.75 18.72 -0.83
CA ILE A 264 -10.78 18.05 -0.02
C ILE A 264 -11.92 19.03 0.20
N ALA A 265 -13.15 18.61 -0.11
CA ALA A 265 -14.33 19.42 0.15
C ALA A 265 -14.63 19.47 1.66
N ILE A 266 -14.62 20.67 2.23
CA ILE A 266 -14.94 20.87 3.66
C ILE A 266 -16.44 21.07 3.89
N ASN A 267 -17.17 21.58 2.90
CA ASN A 267 -18.60 21.80 2.97
C ASN A 267 -19.24 21.62 1.58
N HIS A 268 -20.42 21.01 1.55
CA HIS A 268 -21.26 20.81 0.37
C HIS A 268 -22.70 21.18 0.71
N THR A 269 -23.28 22.15 0.02
CA THR A 269 -24.67 22.55 0.26
C THR A 269 -25.59 21.80 -0.70
N SER A 270 -26.86 21.61 -0.32
CA SER A 270 -27.88 21.03 -1.19
C SER A 270 -28.25 21.93 -2.37
N ASP A 271 -27.84 23.21 -2.36
CA ASP A 271 -27.95 24.08 -3.52
C ASP A 271 -26.93 23.65 -4.59
N PRO A 272 -27.37 23.13 -5.75
CA PRO A 272 -26.48 22.67 -6.82
C PRO A 272 -25.62 23.78 -7.43
N ASN A 273 -25.98 25.05 -7.20
CA ASN A 273 -25.23 26.20 -7.71
C ASN A 273 -24.21 26.73 -6.71
N ALA A 274 -24.25 26.30 -5.46
CA ALA A 274 -23.34 26.79 -4.45
C ALA A 274 -21.97 26.10 -4.59
N PRO A 275 -20.86 26.86 -4.67
CA PRO A 275 -19.55 26.29 -4.92
C PRO A 275 -19.09 25.44 -3.72
N LEU A 276 -18.52 24.27 -4.02
CA LEU A 276 -17.79 23.49 -3.03
C LEU A 276 -16.62 24.30 -2.47
N GLN A 277 -16.50 24.32 -1.14
CA GLN A 277 -15.33 24.88 -0.49
C GLN A 277 -14.28 23.79 -0.32
N PHE A 278 -13.07 24.09 -0.74
CA PHE A 278 -11.98 23.14 -0.83
C PHE A 278 -10.79 23.54 0.02
N GLN A 279 -10.12 22.56 0.62
CA GLN A 279 -8.86 22.74 1.33
C GLN A 279 -7.84 21.67 0.92
N PRO A 280 -6.52 21.98 0.99
CA PRO A 280 -5.49 21.00 0.66
C PRO A 280 -5.35 19.87 1.70
N ASN A 281 -5.88 20.08 2.92
CA ASN A 281 -5.85 19.10 4.00
C ASN A 281 -7.08 19.26 4.89
N LEU A 282 -7.40 18.21 5.65
CA LEU A 282 -8.51 18.20 6.61
C LEU A 282 -7.96 17.96 8.02
N SER A 283 -8.31 18.83 8.97
CA SER A 283 -7.99 18.64 10.39
C SER A 283 -9.15 17.95 11.09
N VAL A 284 -8.90 16.81 11.72
CA VAL A 284 -9.92 15.97 12.37
C VAL A 284 -9.40 15.45 13.71
N ASN A 285 -10.31 15.10 14.61
CA ASN A 285 -9.95 14.47 15.88
C ASN A 285 -10.37 12.99 15.87
N LEU A 286 -9.41 12.11 16.11
CA LEU A 286 -9.64 10.69 16.36
C LEU A 286 -9.93 10.48 17.85
N GLN A 287 -11.04 9.82 18.18
CA GLN A 287 -11.35 9.42 19.55
C GLN A 287 -10.84 7.99 19.81
N PHE A 288 -10.27 7.76 20.99
CA PHE A 288 -9.88 6.40 21.39
C PHE A 288 -11.06 5.43 21.38
N GLY A 289 -10.81 4.19 20.94
CA GLY A 289 -11.82 3.13 20.85
C GLY A 289 -12.89 3.33 19.76
N ARG A 290 -12.87 4.43 19.00
CA ARG A 290 -13.85 4.72 17.95
C ARG A 290 -13.20 4.86 16.57
N PRO A 291 -13.77 4.23 15.52
CA PRO A 291 -13.34 4.48 14.16
C PRO A 291 -13.59 5.94 13.77
N LEU A 292 -12.59 6.57 13.15
CA LEU A 292 -12.75 7.86 12.49
C LEU A 292 -13.31 7.63 11.09
N ILE A 293 -14.49 8.19 10.80
CA ILE A 293 -15.11 8.15 9.47
C ILE A 293 -14.98 9.52 8.84
N LEU A 294 -14.19 9.64 7.76
CA LEU A 294 -14.03 10.89 7.03
C LEU A 294 -15.26 11.17 6.16
N ARG A 295 -15.77 12.39 6.25
CA ARG A 295 -17.02 12.83 5.62
C ARG A 295 -16.91 14.30 5.22
N THR A 296 -17.64 14.69 4.19
CA THR A 296 -17.87 16.10 3.83
C THR A 296 -19.03 16.65 4.65
N ALA A 297 -18.88 17.85 5.22
CA ALA A 297 -19.99 18.49 5.93
C ALA A 297 -21.04 18.97 4.92
N LEU A 298 -22.32 18.85 5.29
CA LEU A 298 -23.42 19.48 4.55
C LEU A 298 -23.82 20.83 5.15
N SER A 299 -23.73 20.89 6.48
CA SER A 299 -24.00 22.07 7.30
C SER A 299 -23.24 21.92 8.62
N ALA A 300 -23.47 22.83 9.57
CA ALA A 300 -22.89 22.72 10.91
C ALA A 300 -23.34 21.45 11.68
N THR A 301 -24.48 20.85 11.30
CA THR A 301 -25.08 19.71 12.02
C THR A 301 -25.30 18.48 11.15
N GLN A 302 -25.17 18.59 9.83
CA GLN A 302 -25.37 17.49 8.89
C GLN A 302 -24.08 17.17 8.15
N VAL A 303 -23.86 15.88 7.89
CA VAL A 303 -22.68 15.37 7.18
C VAL A 303 -23.11 14.36 6.12
N GLU A 304 -22.40 14.31 5.00
CA GLU A 304 -22.56 13.25 4.02
C GLU A 304 -21.95 11.93 4.52
N SER A 305 -22.30 10.82 3.88
CA SER A 305 -21.64 9.53 4.10
C SER A 305 -20.30 9.40 3.37
N VAL A 306 -19.99 10.33 2.46
CA VAL A 306 -18.81 10.33 1.60
C VAL A 306 -17.89 11.52 1.89
N LEU A 307 -16.64 11.41 1.47
CA LEU A 307 -15.67 12.50 1.44
C LEU A 307 -15.43 12.90 -0.02
N ARG A 308 -15.83 14.11 -0.38
CA ARG A 308 -15.64 14.64 -1.74
C ARG A 308 -14.25 15.22 -1.92
N ILE A 309 -13.65 14.97 -3.07
CA ILE A 309 -12.35 15.52 -3.48
C ILE A 309 -12.44 16.15 -4.87
N GLN A 310 -11.50 17.06 -5.15
CA GLN A 310 -11.28 17.64 -6.47
C GLN A 310 -9.81 17.40 -6.87
N PRO A 311 -9.55 16.60 -7.92
CA PRO A 311 -8.23 16.49 -8.52
C PRO A 311 -7.72 17.87 -8.95
N ARG A 312 -6.41 18.09 -8.87
CA ARG A 312 -5.77 19.32 -9.37
C ARG A 312 -5.60 19.32 -10.87
#